data_AF-T0QMY4-F1
#
_entry.id   AF-T0QMY4-F1
#
_cell.length_a   1.000
_cell.length_b   1.000
_cell.length_c   1.000
_cell.angle_alpha   90.00
_cell.angle_beta   90.00
_cell.angle_gamma   90.00
#
_symmetry.space_group_name_H-M   'P 1'
#
loop_
_entity.id
_entity.type
_entity.pdbx_description
1 polymer ?
#
loop_
_entity_poly.entity_id
_entity_poly.type
_entity_poly.pdbx_seq_one_letter_code
_entity_poly.pdbx_strand_id
1 'polypeptide(L)'
;MLTFHAKLECNTYSPWLEHYVSYLPLKALVKKLQRRDAFLRRHGTGDEAEPCLPPEASDFARAFDANCIRVEDWYNERLDEFLAQFALLTRQFETLQSHGVQDHVETELLKTSFIELHHLVRTLRDYALLNYTALRKILKKYLKKCPTASANHDTLQAELHSQAFASAEAAQRLTADLEAYYMASFHDNDRVLALSELDGWKDDALDWRHVYIGLKMGVCLVLTLWLLWDHALLASPGYHVKLTQTKAYPVYRGVALLLFFHWLWGLTQFAWRSARINYMFICELDPRTTADYTHVFNDASDLTMVFYANFLLYVQIVSGELSDSLLPRGYYPLILVVYILVILFGLFHSYYSPLAPSNSLQVVWVCLFVCSSVYNWLWEVVMDWGLLRPKYQFLGDGHMYSRRWVYYVAIVVNLVLSFSWTLALIPPDVGFFGTLLLDVQPITLFMEPMRRTMWSCLAMENEHLRNTLGFRKEHFIPLHFDRPPSPTERKPTYAFRIAALSAAVLCLSVAAILLG
;
A
#
# COMPACT_ATOMS: atom_id res chain seq x y z
N MET A 1 13.83 15.88 23.32
CA MET A 1 13.90 14.60 24.09
C MET A 1 12.53 13.92 24.05
N LEU A 2 12.42 12.72 23.47
CA LEU A 2 11.18 11.94 23.49
C LEU A 2 10.79 11.59 24.92
N THR A 3 9.51 11.80 25.27
CA THR A 3 8.99 11.38 26.58
C THR A 3 9.00 9.85 26.67
N PHE A 4 9.13 9.29 27.89
CA PHE A 4 9.13 7.82 28.05
C PHE A 4 7.87 7.14 27.47
N HIS A 5 6.74 7.84 27.45
CA HIS A 5 5.52 7.35 26.82
C HIS A 5 5.68 7.18 25.32
N ALA A 6 6.22 8.19 24.63
CA ALA A 6 6.49 8.10 23.19
C ALA A 6 7.49 6.98 22.88
N LYS A 7 8.47 6.75 23.77
CA LYS A 7 9.39 5.60 23.64
C LYS A 7 8.72 4.25 23.86
N LEU A 8 7.68 4.20 24.69
CA LEU A 8 6.89 2.98 24.92
C LEU A 8 6.07 2.67 23.66
N GLU A 9 5.33 3.64 23.14
CA GLU A 9 4.51 3.50 21.93
C GLU A 9 5.32 3.16 20.67
N CYS A 10 6.54 3.69 20.53
CA CYS A 10 7.40 3.36 19.38
C CYS A 10 7.91 1.91 19.43
N ASN A 11 7.98 1.30 20.62
CA ASN A 11 8.58 -0.02 20.82
C ASN A 11 7.55 -1.11 21.11
N THR A 12 6.25 -0.79 21.10
CA THR A 12 5.17 -1.77 21.27
C THR A 12 4.92 -2.51 19.98
N TYR A 13 4.76 -3.83 20.08
CA TYR A 13 4.33 -4.66 18.96
C TYR A 13 2.83 -4.47 18.73
N SER A 14 2.46 -4.00 17.53
CA SER A 14 1.08 -3.57 17.22
C SER A 14 0.01 -4.63 17.47
N PRO A 15 0.23 -5.94 17.19
CA PRO A 15 -0.74 -6.98 17.49
C PRO A 15 -1.02 -7.20 18.98
N TRP A 16 -0.09 -6.85 19.87
CA TRP A 16 -0.20 -7.12 21.31
C TRP A 16 -0.56 -5.86 22.12
N LEU A 17 -0.95 -4.78 21.44
CA LEU A 17 -1.11 -3.44 22.03
C LEU A 17 -2.06 -3.41 23.23
N GLU A 18 -3.10 -4.25 23.23
CA GLU A 18 -4.11 -4.32 24.30
C GLU A 18 -3.57 -4.94 25.60
N HIS A 19 -2.53 -5.77 25.49
CA HIS A 19 -1.96 -6.51 26.62
C HIS A 19 -0.83 -5.72 27.32
N TYR A 20 -0.27 -4.71 26.65
CA TYR A 20 0.71 -3.83 27.28
C TYR A 20 0.14 -3.01 28.45
N VAL A 21 1.03 -2.63 29.36
CA VAL A 21 0.71 -1.82 30.54
C VAL A 21 0.01 -0.52 30.13
N SER A 22 -1.13 -0.27 30.76
CA SER A 22 -1.91 0.96 30.59
C SER A 22 -1.25 2.15 31.31
N TYR A 23 -0.14 2.65 30.74
CA TYR A 23 0.73 3.63 31.39
C TYR A 23 0.06 5.00 31.62
N LEU A 24 -0.82 5.44 30.70
CA LEU A 24 -1.51 6.74 30.80
C LEU A 24 -2.49 6.80 31.98
N PRO A 25 -3.41 5.84 32.17
CA PRO A 25 -4.26 5.76 33.35
C PRO A 25 -3.48 5.79 34.67
N LEU A 26 -2.43 4.98 34.79
CA LEU A 26 -1.59 4.95 36.01
C LEU A 26 -0.91 6.30 36.26
N LYS A 27 -0.39 6.94 35.20
CA LYS A 27 0.19 8.29 35.29
C LYS A 27 -0.83 9.35 35.68
N ALA A 28 -2.09 9.22 35.25
CA ALA A 28 -3.17 10.11 35.64
C ALA A 28 -3.53 9.93 37.13
N LEU A 29 -3.58 8.69 37.62
CA LEU A 29 -3.79 8.40 39.05
C LEU A 29 -2.70 9.02 39.92
N VAL A 30 -1.42 8.85 39.57
CA VAL A 30 -0.30 9.49 40.31
C VAL A 30 -0.44 11.01 40.32
N LYS A 31 -0.86 11.64 39.22
CA LYS A 31 -1.10 13.10 39.19
C LYS A 31 -2.27 13.51 40.09
N LYS A 32 -3.35 12.75 40.14
CA LYS A 32 -4.50 13.02 41.03
C LYS A 32 -4.08 12.94 42.50
N LEU A 33 -3.35 11.89 42.87
CA LEU A 33 -2.80 11.72 44.22
C LEU A 33 -1.85 12.86 44.61
N GLN A 34 -0.97 13.28 43.68
CA GLN A 34 -0.07 14.41 43.92
C GLN A 34 -0.83 15.72 44.17
N ARG A 35 -1.90 15.98 43.41
CA ARG A 35 -2.74 17.18 43.60
C ARG A 35 -3.45 17.15 44.94
N ARG A 36 -3.97 15.98 45.34
CA ARG A 36 -4.63 15.78 46.63
C ARG A 36 -3.66 16.04 47.78
N ASP A 37 -2.48 15.45 47.75
CA ASP A 37 -1.47 15.64 48.80
C ASP A 37 -1.01 17.11 48.89
N ALA A 38 -0.88 17.80 47.75
CA ALA A 38 -0.57 19.24 47.73
C ALA A 38 -1.70 20.11 48.30
N PHE A 39 -2.97 19.71 48.10
CA PHE A 39 -4.14 20.40 48.66
C PHE A 39 -4.24 20.19 50.17
N LEU A 40 -4.13 18.95 50.64
CA LEU A 40 -4.17 18.61 52.08
C LEU A 40 -3.06 19.31 52.86
N ARG A 41 -1.86 19.43 52.28
CA ARG A 41 -0.76 20.20 52.89
C ARG A 41 -1.05 21.70 53.05
N ARG A 42 -1.99 22.27 52.29
CA ARG A 42 -2.34 23.69 52.35
C ARG A 42 -3.59 23.98 53.19
N HIS A 43 -4.54 23.03 53.26
CA HIS A 43 -5.87 23.24 53.82
C HIS A 43 -6.22 22.31 55.01
N GLY A 44 -5.29 21.45 55.45
CA GLY A 44 -5.54 20.35 56.39
C GLY A 44 -5.89 20.69 57.84
N THR A 45 -6.20 21.95 58.18
CA THR A 45 -6.58 22.37 59.55
C THR A 45 -8.04 22.82 59.70
N GLY A 46 -8.88 22.73 58.66
CA GLY A 46 -10.30 23.11 58.71
C GLY A 46 -11.26 21.99 58.29
N ASP A 47 -12.56 22.17 58.59
CA ASP A 47 -13.71 21.30 58.20
C ASP A 47 -13.82 21.04 56.69
N GLU A 48 -13.01 21.71 55.86
CA GLU A 48 -12.90 21.50 54.40
C GLU A 48 -12.25 20.15 54.02
N ALA A 49 -11.76 19.38 54.99
CA ALA A 49 -11.10 18.09 54.77
C ALA A 49 -12.07 16.89 54.57
N GLU A 50 -13.36 17.02 54.88
CA GLU A 50 -14.38 15.98 54.60
C GLU A 50 -15.51 16.52 53.69
N PRO A 51 -16.03 15.77 52.69
CA PRO A 51 -15.69 14.42 52.24
C PRO A 51 -14.94 14.46 50.90
N CYS A 52 -13.60 14.32 50.93
CA CYS A 52 -12.79 14.24 49.71
C CYS A 52 -12.87 12.82 49.09
N LEU A 53 -13.89 12.56 48.26
CA LEU A 53 -14.04 11.34 47.44
C LEU A 53 -12.78 11.02 46.57
N PRO A 54 -12.61 9.77 46.11
CA PRO A 54 -11.36 9.18 45.55
C PRO A 54 -10.60 10.03 44.51
N PRO A 55 -9.25 9.88 44.39
CA PRO A 55 -8.56 8.61 44.60
C PRO A 55 -7.70 8.50 45.87
N GLU A 56 -7.71 7.29 46.44
CA GLU A 56 -6.86 6.86 47.55
C GLU A 56 -5.58 6.14 47.08
N ALA A 57 -4.63 5.93 47.99
CA ALA A 57 -3.43 5.12 47.72
C ALA A 57 -3.79 3.68 47.34
N SER A 58 -4.88 3.15 47.90
CA SER A 58 -5.48 1.85 47.59
C SER A 58 -5.93 1.73 46.13
N ASP A 59 -6.37 2.82 45.51
CA ASP A 59 -6.79 2.84 44.09
C ASP A 59 -5.61 2.69 43.14
N PHE A 60 -4.47 3.28 43.49
CA PHE A 60 -3.25 3.12 42.71
C PHE A 60 -2.71 1.69 42.82
N ALA A 61 -2.67 1.13 44.03
CA ALA A 61 -2.24 -0.26 44.26
C ALA A 61 -3.11 -1.24 43.44
N ARG A 62 -4.44 -1.18 43.58
CA ARG A 62 -5.36 -2.04 42.81
C ARG A 62 -5.18 -1.91 41.29
N ALA A 63 -5.01 -0.69 40.78
CA ALA A 63 -4.79 -0.47 39.36
C ALA A 63 -3.41 -0.99 38.90
N PHE A 64 -2.39 -0.91 39.74
CA PHE A 64 -1.05 -1.43 39.47
C PHE A 64 -1.08 -2.96 39.43
N ASP A 65 -1.66 -3.61 40.44
CA ASP A 65 -1.75 -5.07 40.55
C ASP A 65 -2.56 -5.65 39.38
N ALA A 66 -3.66 -4.99 38.99
CA ALA A 66 -4.43 -5.37 37.81
C ALA A 66 -3.65 -5.28 36.49
N ASN A 67 -2.64 -4.41 36.39
CA ASN A 67 -1.74 -4.40 35.23
C ASN A 67 -0.67 -5.50 35.34
N CYS A 68 -0.14 -5.77 36.54
CA CYS A 68 0.81 -6.86 36.76
C CYS A 68 0.20 -8.22 36.38
N ILE A 69 -0.99 -8.53 36.92
CA ILE A 69 -1.71 -9.78 36.65
C ILE A 69 -1.99 -9.93 35.16
N ARG A 70 -2.50 -8.89 34.49
CA ARG A 70 -2.79 -8.93 33.05
C ARG A 70 -1.56 -9.23 32.20
N VAL A 71 -0.43 -8.61 32.53
CA VAL A 71 0.83 -8.82 31.79
C VAL A 71 1.36 -10.22 32.04
N GLU A 72 1.30 -10.69 33.28
CA GLU A 72 1.75 -12.03 33.70
C GLU A 72 0.91 -13.13 33.05
N ASP A 73 -0.41 -13.06 33.16
CA ASP A 73 -1.34 -14.05 32.58
C ASP A 73 -1.10 -14.18 31.06
N TRP A 74 -1.04 -13.05 30.37
CA TRP A 74 -0.83 -13.04 28.92
C TRP A 74 0.57 -13.54 28.53
N TYR A 75 1.60 -13.17 29.29
CA TYR A 75 2.97 -13.63 29.06
C TYR A 75 3.08 -15.15 29.23
N ASN A 76 2.51 -15.69 30.30
CA ASN A 76 2.54 -17.13 30.58
C ASN A 76 1.73 -17.92 29.55
N GLU A 77 0.54 -17.44 29.16
CA GLU A 77 -0.27 -18.09 28.13
C GLU A 77 0.46 -18.16 26.77
N ARG A 78 1.11 -17.07 26.36
CA ARG A 78 1.90 -17.05 25.11
C ARG A 78 3.17 -17.89 25.21
N LEU A 79 3.81 -17.92 26.37
CA LEU A 79 4.98 -18.76 26.60
C LEU A 79 4.63 -20.24 26.46
N ASP A 80 3.53 -20.68 27.07
CA ASP A 80 3.05 -22.06 26.97
C ASP A 80 2.68 -22.44 25.53
N GLU A 81 2.03 -21.52 24.80
CA GLU A 81 1.73 -21.71 23.38
C GLU A 81 3.01 -21.89 22.54
N PHE A 82 4.02 -21.02 22.74
CA PHE A 82 5.27 -21.11 21.98
C PHE A 82 6.10 -22.34 22.35
N LEU A 83 6.05 -22.78 23.61
CA LEU A 83 6.63 -24.06 24.03
C LEU A 83 5.97 -25.25 23.33
N ALA A 84 4.63 -25.24 23.25
CA ALA A 84 3.88 -26.27 22.54
C ALA A 84 4.16 -26.27 21.02
N GLN A 85 4.24 -25.08 20.42
CA GLN A 85 4.59 -24.92 19.00
C GLN A 85 6.02 -25.41 18.72
N PHE A 86 6.99 -25.08 19.59
CA PHE A 86 8.36 -25.56 19.45
C PHE A 86 8.42 -27.09 19.47
N ALA A 87 7.77 -27.71 20.46
CA ALA A 87 7.71 -29.17 20.58
C ALA A 87 7.04 -29.83 19.35
N LEU A 88 6.00 -29.20 18.80
CA LEU A 88 5.34 -29.67 17.59
C LEU A 88 6.26 -29.62 16.36
N LEU A 89 6.94 -28.49 16.14
CA LEU A 89 7.86 -28.31 15.01
C LEU A 89 9.03 -29.29 15.08
N THR A 90 9.62 -29.46 16.27
CA THR A 90 10.66 -30.46 16.51
C THR A 90 10.19 -31.86 16.14
N ARG A 91 8.99 -32.26 16.58
CA ARG A 91 8.42 -33.58 16.26
C ARG A 91 8.17 -33.74 14.75
N GLN A 92 7.64 -32.72 14.09
CA GLN A 92 7.39 -32.75 12.64
C GLN A 92 8.70 -32.93 11.86
N PHE A 93 9.74 -32.19 12.25
CA PHE A 93 11.05 -32.29 11.63
C PHE A 93 11.68 -33.68 11.83
N GLU A 94 11.65 -34.22 13.04
CA GLU A 94 12.13 -35.58 13.33
C GLU A 94 11.38 -36.64 12.50
N THR A 95 10.05 -36.49 12.34
CA THR A 95 9.28 -37.41 11.49
C THR A 95 9.72 -37.35 10.03
N LEU A 96 9.96 -36.16 9.47
CA LEU A 96 10.44 -36.02 8.09
C LEU A 96 11.83 -36.62 7.90
N GLN A 97 12.74 -36.41 8.85
CA GLN A 97 14.06 -37.04 8.80
C GLN A 97 13.97 -38.57 8.80
N SER A 98 13.05 -39.16 9.57
CA SER A 98 12.88 -40.61 9.63
C SER A 98 12.28 -41.24 8.36
N HIS A 99 11.49 -40.49 7.58
CA HIS A 99 10.84 -41.01 6.38
C HIS A 99 11.78 -41.04 5.15
N GLY A 100 12.96 -40.42 5.22
CA GLY A 100 13.97 -40.48 4.15
C GLY A 100 13.54 -39.85 2.81
N VAL A 101 12.35 -39.22 2.77
CA VAL A 101 11.86 -38.48 1.61
C VAL A 101 12.41 -37.06 1.71
N GLN A 102 13.32 -36.73 0.81
CA GLN A 102 13.95 -35.42 0.74
C GLN A 102 13.03 -34.44 0.00
N ASP A 103 11.85 -34.18 0.57
CA ASP A 103 10.99 -33.12 0.06
C ASP A 103 11.57 -31.76 0.48
N HIS A 104 12.26 -31.14 -0.46
CA HIS A 104 12.89 -29.85 -0.26
C HIS A 104 11.85 -28.77 0.11
N VAL A 105 10.61 -28.89 -0.38
CA VAL A 105 9.55 -27.91 -0.13
C VAL A 105 9.10 -27.96 1.34
N GLU A 106 8.84 -29.15 1.88
CA GLU A 106 8.42 -29.31 3.29
C GLU A 106 9.53 -28.90 4.27
N THR A 107 10.79 -29.16 3.90
CA THR A 107 11.96 -28.76 4.72
C THR A 107 12.09 -27.24 4.80
N GLU A 108 11.93 -26.53 3.67
CA GLU A 108 11.99 -25.07 3.64
C GLU A 108 10.80 -24.41 4.35
N LEU A 109 9.62 -25.03 4.29
CA LEU A 109 8.45 -24.59 5.06
C LEU A 109 8.69 -24.70 6.58
N LEU A 110 9.29 -25.80 7.04
CA LEU A 110 9.66 -25.96 8.45
C LEU A 110 10.72 -24.96 8.89
N LYS A 111 11.76 -24.72 8.09
CA LYS A 111 12.75 -23.68 8.37
C LYS A 111 12.09 -22.32 8.56
N THR A 112 11.21 -21.94 7.63
CA THR A 112 10.45 -20.69 7.72
C THR A 112 9.64 -20.64 9.01
N SER A 113 9.04 -21.77 9.41
CA SER A 113 8.23 -21.87 10.64
C SER A 113 9.08 -21.73 11.92
N PHE A 114 10.30 -22.28 11.94
CA PHE A 114 11.26 -22.09 13.04
C PHE A 114 11.74 -20.63 13.13
N ILE A 115 12.00 -19.97 12.00
CA ILE A 115 12.39 -18.56 11.95
C ILE A 115 11.26 -17.67 12.49
N GLU A 116 10.01 -17.91 12.06
CA GLU A 116 8.85 -17.19 12.57
C GLU A 116 8.68 -17.38 14.09
N LEU A 117 8.81 -18.62 14.59
CA LEU A 117 8.73 -18.91 16.02
C LEU A 117 9.84 -18.21 16.81
N HIS A 118 11.09 -18.21 16.32
CA HIS A 118 12.21 -17.50 16.95
C HIS A 118 11.92 -16.00 17.10
N HIS A 119 11.42 -15.37 16.04
CA HIS A 119 11.01 -13.97 16.07
C HIS A 119 9.90 -13.70 17.09
N LEU A 120 8.90 -14.58 17.18
CA LEU A 120 7.79 -14.45 18.14
C LEU A 120 8.26 -14.57 19.59
N VAL A 121 9.11 -15.55 19.90
CA VAL A 121 9.69 -15.74 21.25
C VAL A 121 10.56 -14.54 21.65
N ARG A 122 11.37 -14.03 20.70
CA ARG A 122 12.17 -12.82 20.92
C ARG A 122 11.29 -11.59 21.18
N THR A 123 10.21 -11.44 20.43
CA THR A 123 9.23 -10.35 20.63
C THR A 123 8.55 -10.49 22.00
N LEU A 124 8.25 -11.70 22.46
CA LEU A 124 7.68 -11.97 23.79
C LEU A 124 8.65 -11.58 24.93
N ARG A 125 9.93 -11.87 24.77
CA ARG A 125 10.98 -11.41 25.69
C ARG A 125 11.01 -9.87 25.76
N ASP A 126 11.00 -9.22 24.60
CA ASP A 126 11.07 -7.76 24.53
C ASP A 126 9.78 -7.12 25.11
N TYR A 127 8.61 -7.75 24.91
CA TYR A 127 7.35 -7.40 25.57
C TYR A 127 7.49 -7.44 27.11
N ALA A 128 8.02 -8.52 27.66
CA ALA A 128 8.19 -8.70 29.10
C ALA A 128 9.10 -7.61 29.71
N LEU A 129 10.26 -7.37 29.09
CA LEU A 129 11.22 -6.36 29.51
C LEU A 129 10.66 -4.92 29.41
N LEU A 130 9.90 -4.64 28.36
CA LEU A 130 9.30 -3.33 28.13
C LEU A 130 8.21 -3.03 29.19
N ASN A 131 7.35 -4.00 29.46
CA ASN A 131 6.29 -3.88 30.48
C ASN A 131 6.86 -3.77 31.89
N TYR A 132 7.86 -4.60 32.25
CA TYR A 132 8.58 -4.48 33.51
C TYR A 132 9.21 -3.09 33.68
N THR A 133 9.86 -2.57 32.64
CA THR A 133 10.44 -1.22 32.65
C THR A 133 9.38 -0.13 32.83
N ALA A 134 8.21 -0.29 32.21
CA ALA A 134 7.10 0.65 32.34
C ALA A 134 6.52 0.67 33.76
N LEU A 135 6.27 -0.50 34.35
CA LEU A 135 5.78 -0.68 35.72
C LEU A 135 6.78 -0.15 36.75
N ARG A 136 8.07 -0.49 36.61
CA ARG A 136 9.12 0.04 37.47
C ARG A 136 9.21 1.58 37.39
N LYS A 137 9.08 2.16 36.19
CA LYS A 137 9.13 3.62 36.01
C LYS A 137 7.91 4.34 36.57
N ILE A 138 6.71 3.75 36.49
CA ILE A 138 5.53 4.36 37.10
C ILE A 138 5.58 4.25 38.63
N LEU A 139 6.06 3.13 39.15
CA LEU A 139 6.24 2.91 40.58
C LEU A 139 7.29 3.87 41.19
N LYS A 140 8.42 4.09 40.50
CA LYS A 140 9.40 5.12 40.88
C LYS A 140 8.81 6.54 40.85
N LYS A 141 7.89 6.81 39.91
CA LYS A 141 7.21 8.10 39.81
C LYS A 141 6.20 8.29 40.95
N TYR A 142 5.53 7.21 41.36
CA TYR A 142 4.62 7.21 42.50
C TYR A 142 5.36 7.63 43.78
N LEU A 143 6.45 6.96 44.11
CA LEU A 143 7.32 7.30 45.26
C LEU A 143 7.79 8.75 45.22
N LYS A 144 8.30 9.21 44.06
CA LYS A 144 8.84 10.57 43.92
C LYS A 144 7.78 11.67 44.06
N LYS A 145 6.53 11.39 43.67
CA LYS A 145 5.47 12.42 43.59
C LYS A 145 4.54 12.41 44.80
N CYS A 146 4.37 11.26 45.47
CA CYS A 146 3.41 11.09 46.56
C CYS A 146 4.07 10.37 47.77
N PRO A 147 5.10 10.95 48.42
CA PRO A 147 5.87 10.25 49.46
C PRO A 147 5.01 9.80 50.65
N THR A 148 3.98 10.58 51.01
CA THR A 148 3.00 10.30 52.08
C THR A 148 2.05 9.15 51.77
N ALA A 149 1.72 8.92 50.49
CA ALA A 149 0.82 7.85 50.04
C ALA A 149 1.58 6.56 49.70
N SER A 150 2.90 6.63 49.51
CA SER A 150 3.74 5.54 49.03
C SER A 150 4.21 4.55 50.11
N ALA A 151 3.49 4.42 51.23
CA ALA A 151 3.82 3.41 52.26
C ALA A 151 3.86 1.98 51.71
N ASN A 152 2.99 1.66 50.73
CA ASN A 152 2.92 0.35 50.08
C ASN A 152 3.92 0.19 48.92
N HIS A 153 4.87 1.12 48.74
CA HIS A 153 5.79 1.08 47.61
C HIS A 153 6.69 -0.16 47.62
N ASP A 154 7.25 -0.49 48.79
CA ASP A 154 8.20 -1.59 48.93
C ASP A 154 7.50 -2.94 48.72
N THR A 155 6.24 -3.09 49.16
CA THR A 155 5.43 -4.28 48.93
C THR A 155 5.11 -4.44 47.45
N LEU A 156 4.65 -3.38 46.77
CA LEU A 156 4.36 -3.40 45.32
C LEU A 156 5.62 -3.64 44.48
N GLN A 157 6.78 -3.16 44.95
CA GLN A 157 8.05 -3.41 44.27
C GLN A 157 8.48 -4.87 44.43
N ALA A 158 8.35 -5.44 45.62
CA ALA A 158 8.64 -6.86 45.86
C ALA A 158 7.73 -7.76 45.00
N GLU A 159 6.44 -7.44 44.91
CA GLU A 159 5.46 -8.17 44.09
C GLU A 159 5.75 -8.06 42.59
N LEU A 160 6.20 -6.91 42.10
CA LEU A 160 6.64 -6.76 40.71
C LEU A 160 7.86 -7.63 40.40
N HIS A 161 8.80 -7.75 41.35
CA HIS A 161 10.01 -8.56 41.16
C HIS A 161 9.74 -10.07 41.24
N SER A 162 8.66 -10.51 41.88
CA SER A 162 8.31 -11.93 41.96
C SER A 162 7.59 -12.49 40.73
N GLN A 163 7.13 -11.64 39.80
CA GLN A 163 6.44 -12.06 38.56
C GLN A 163 7.39 -12.77 37.58
N ALA A 164 6.90 -13.76 36.83
CA ALA A 164 7.71 -14.48 35.85
C ALA A 164 8.16 -13.60 34.68
N PHE A 165 7.33 -12.62 34.27
CA PHE A 165 7.73 -11.68 33.21
C PHE A 165 8.88 -10.74 33.62
N ALA A 166 9.16 -10.57 34.93
CA ALA A 166 10.13 -9.60 35.40
C ALA A 166 11.58 -9.97 35.02
N SER A 167 11.91 -11.26 35.02
CA SER A 167 13.21 -11.76 34.57
C SER A 167 13.21 -12.17 33.09
N ALA A 168 12.04 -12.49 32.52
CA ALA A 168 11.89 -13.05 31.18
C ALA A 168 12.78 -14.28 30.92
N GLU A 169 13.18 -14.98 31.99
CA GLU A 169 14.20 -16.03 31.93
C GLU A 169 13.72 -17.25 31.14
N ALA A 170 12.44 -17.61 31.25
CA ALA A 170 11.86 -18.72 30.51
C ALA A 170 11.83 -18.47 29.00
N ALA A 171 11.48 -17.26 28.56
CA ALA A 171 11.53 -16.89 27.14
C ALA A 171 12.98 -16.87 26.61
N GLN A 172 13.96 -16.45 27.43
CA GLN A 172 15.38 -16.51 27.07
C GLN A 172 15.88 -17.95 26.92
N ARG A 173 15.48 -18.84 27.83
CA ARG A 173 15.80 -20.28 27.74
C ARG A 173 15.20 -20.89 26.48
N LEU A 174 13.92 -20.64 26.20
CA LEU A 174 13.27 -21.12 24.97
C LEU A 174 13.98 -20.61 23.71
N THR A 175 14.42 -19.35 23.70
CA THR A 175 15.20 -18.80 22.58
C THR A 175 16.50 -19.58 22.39
N ALA A 176 17.23 -19.84 23.47
CA ALA A 176 18.49 -20.57 23.43
C ALA A 176 18.32 -22.04 23.01
N ASP A 177 17.26 -22.70 23.48
CA ASP A 177 16.93 -24.08 23.13
C ASP A 177 16.54 -24.19 21.64
N LEU A 178 15.77 -23.23 21.13
CA LEU A 178 15.41 -23.14 19.71
C LEU A 178 16.66 -22.92 18.84
N GLU A 179 17.51 -21.95 19.20
CA GLU A 179 18.76 -21.69 18.49
C GLU A 179 19.66 -22.92 18.48
N ALA A 180 19.80 -23.61 19.61
CA ALA A 180 20.59 -24.84 19.72
C ALA A 180 20.03 -25.96 18.83
N TYR A 181 18.71 -26.15 18.83
CA TYR A 181 18.07 -27.14 17.97
C TYR A 181 18.22 -26.81 16.49
N TYR A 182 18.04 -25.55 16.09
CA TYR A 182 18.17 -25.10 14.71
C TYR A 182 19.61 -25.25 14.19
N MET A 183 20.60 -24.87 15.01
CA MET A 183 22.03 -25.05 14.73
C MET A 183 22.38 -26.52 14.49
N ALA A 184 21.91 -27.42 15.36
CA ALA A 184 22.18 -28.85 15.27
C ALA A 184 21.46 -29.51 14.08
N SER A 185 20.27 -29.03 13.73
CA SER A 185 19.41 -29.64 12.72
C SER A 185 19.71 -29.22 11.27
N PHE A 186 20.11 -27.95 11.05
CA PHE A 186 20.19 -27.37 9.71
C PHE A 186 21.58 -26.91 9.27
N HIS A 187 22.49 -26.61 10.21
CA HIS A 187 23.77 -25.95 9.90
C HIS A 187 25.00 -26.67 10.46
N ASP A 188 24.92 -27.98 10.75
CA ASP A 188 26.05 -28.77 11.26
C ASP A 188 26.77 -28.14 12.47
N ASN A 189 25.99 -27.49 13.36
CA ASN A 189 26.48 -26.71 14.51
C ASN A 189 27.29 -25.44 14.17
N ASP A 190 27.20 -24.90 12.95
CA ASP A 190 27.70 -23.55 12.65
C ASP A 190 26.75 -22.49 13.22
N ARG A 191 27.16 -21.90 14.34
CA ARG A 191 26.40 -20.87 15.04
C ARG A 191 26.23 -19.59 14.24
N VAL A 192 27.22 -19.18 13.46
CA VAL A 192 27.17 -17.87 12.80
C VAL A 192 26.15 -17.92 11.67
N LEU A 193 26.20 -18.97 10.86
CA LEU A 193 25.27 -19.15 9.75
C LEU A 193 23.82 -19.32 10.25
N ALA A 194 23.61 -20.19 11.24
CA ALA A 194 22.30 -20.44 11.82
C ALA A 194 21.65 -19.17 12.42
N LEU A 195 22.42 -18.39 13.20
CA LEU A 195 21.91 -17.15 13.78
C LEU A 195 21.67 -16.09 12.70
N SER A 196 22.49 -16.04 11.65
CA SER A 196 22.25 -15.09 10.55
C SER A 196 20.95 -15.36 9.81
N GLU A 197 20.56 -16.63 9.68
CA GLU A 197 19.32 -17.07 9.06
C GLU A 197 18.11 -16.87 9.99
N LEU A 198 18.25 -17.20 11.28
CA LEU A 198 17.20 -17.01 12.30
C LEU A 198 16.92 -15.55 12.64
N ASP A 199 17.95 -14.73 12.85
CA ASP A 199 17.77 -13.30 13.12
C ASP A 199 17.28 -12.54 11.88
N GLY A 200 17.23 -13.21 10.72
CA GLY A 200 16.73 -12.64 9.48
C GLY A 200 17.38 -11.29 9.23
N TRP A 201 18.73 -11.24 9.27
CA TRP A 201 19.48 -10.07 8.82
C TRP A 201 19.08 -9.80 7.36
N LYS A 202 17.98 -9.06 7.17
CA LYS A 202 17.83 -8.18 6.04
C LYS A 202 18.96 -7.21 6.23
N ASP A 203 20.02 -7.43 5.48
CA ASP A 203 20.98 -6.40 5.22
C ASP A 203 20.20 -5.12 4.89
N ASP A 204 20.17 -4.18 5.85
CA ASP A 204 20.01 -2.75 5.58
C ASP A 204 21.24 -2.23 4.79
N ALA A 205 21.93 -3.10 4.05
CA ALA A 205 22.85 -2.73 3.00
C ALA A 205 22.00 -2.10 1.90
N LEU A 206 21.86 -0.78 2.01
CA LEU A 206 21.48 0.18 0.97
C LEU A 206 21.08 -0.54 -0.32
N ASP A 207 19.78 -0.88 -0.44
CA ASP A 207 19.31 -1.75 -1.51
C ASP A 207 19.67 -1.13 -2.87
N TRP A 208 20.76 -1.64 -3.46
CA TRP A 208 21.43 -1.07 -4.64
C TRP A 208 20.46 -0.98 -5.83
N ARG A 209 19.36 -1.73 -5.78
CA ARG A 209 18.24 -1.64 -6.72
C ARG A 209 17.66 -0.23 -6.77
N HIS A 210 17.42 0.41 -5.62
CA HIS A 210 16.86 1.76 -5.56
C HIS A 210 17.85 2.80 -6.12
N VAL A 211 19.15 2.63 -5.86
CA VAL A 211 20.21 3.48 -6.42
C VAL A 211 20.28 3.32 -7.94
N TYR A 212 20.22 2.09 -8.43
CA TYR A 212 20.26 1.78 -9.86
C TYR A 212 19.05 2.33 -10.61
N ILE A 213 17.85 2.20 -10.05
CA ILE A 213 16.62 2.81 -10.60
C ILE A 213 16.77 4.35 -10.65
N GLY A 214 17.30 4.96 -9.59
CA GLY A 214 17.58 6.40 -9.55
C GLY A 214 18.57 6.85 -10.63
N LEU A 215 19.63 6.07 -10.87
CA LEU A 215 20.59 6.33 -11.94
C LEU A 215 19.96 6.23 -13.33
N LYS A 216 19.19 5.17 -13.60
CA LYS A 216 18.47 5.01 -14.88
C LYS A 216 17.47 6.13 -15.14
N MET A 217 16.77 6.57 -14.10
CA MET A 217 15.90 7.75 -14.15
C MET A 217 16.67 9.01 -14.51
N GLY A 218 17.85 9.20 -13.95
CA GLY A 218 18.78 10.28 -14.32
C GLY A 218 19.20 10.20 -15.79
N VAL A 219 19.52 9.02 -16.30
CA VAL A 219 19.85 8.81 -17.73
C VAL A 219 18.66 9.17 -18.62
N CYS A 220 17.45 8.69 -18.30
CA CYS A 220 16.23 9.05 -19.05
C CYS A 220 15.98 10.56 -19.05
N LEU A 221 16.22 11.23 -17.91
CA LEU A 221 16.12 12.69 -17.81
C LEU A 221 17.15 13.40 -18.69
N VAL A 222 18.40 12.93 -18.73
CA VAL A 222 19.44 13.51 -19.60
C VAL A 222 19.10 13.30 -21.07
N LEU A 223 18.62 12.12 -21.46
CA LEU A 223 18.23 11.83 -22.85
C LEU A 223 17.02 12.66 -23.30
N THR A 224 16.03 12.88 -22.42
CA THR A 224 14.91 13.79 -22.72
C THR A 224 15.37 15.23 -22.89
N LEU A 225 16.23 15.73 -21.99
CA LEU A 225 16.80 17.07 -22.11
C LEU A 225 17.65 17.21 -23.37
N TRP A 226 18.40 16.18 -23.77
CA TRP A 226 19.14 16.17 -25.02
C TRP A 226 18.21 16.25 -26.23
N LEU A 227 17.11 15.49 -26.26
CA LEU A 227 16.12 15.57 -27.33
C LEU A 227 15.45 16.96 -27.41
N LEU A 228 15.10 17.54 -26.25
CA LEU A 228 14.55 18.89 -26.18
C LEU A 228 15.55 19.94 -26.64
N TRP A 229 16.82 19.78 -26.29
CA TRP A 229 17.92 20.64 -26.73
C TRP A 229 18.10 20.55 -28.26
N ASP A 230 18.10 19.35 -28.82
CA ASP A 230 18.23 19.12 -30.27
C ASP A 230 17.08 19.79 -31.03
N HIS A 231 15.83 19.60 -30.57
CA HIS A 231 14.66 20.25 -31.16
C HIS A 231 14.65 21.78 -30.95
N ALA A 232 15.18 22.30 -29.83
CA ALA A 232 15.20 23.73 -29.53
C ALA A 232 16.35 24.49 -30.23
N LEU A 233 17.52 23.87 -30.41
CA LEU A 233 18.72 24.49 -30.97
C LEU A 233 18.80 24.34 -32.50
N LEU A 234 18.30 23.22 -33.08
CA LEU A 234 18.18 23.04 -34.53
C LEU A 234 17.03 23.85 -35.15
N ALA A 235 16.29 24.63 -34.35
CA ALA A 235 15.32 25.63 -34.82
C ALA A 235 15.99 26.87 -35.47
N SER A 236 17.17 26.70 -36.08
CA SER A 236 17.83 27.69 -36.92
C SER A 236 17.13 27.77 -38.29
N PRO A 237 17.05 28.96 -38.94
CA PRO A 237 16.03 29.29 -39.96
C PRO A 237 16.23 28.66 -41.36
N GLY A 238 16.78 27.45 -41.47
CA GLY A 238 17.03 26.76 -42.75
C GLY A 238 16.88 25.24 -42.74
N TYR A 239 16.77 24.59 -41.59
CA TYR A 239 16.72 23.12 -41.47
C TYR A 239 15.54 22.67 -40.59
N HIS A 240 14.31 23.02 -41.00
CA HIS A 240 13.11 22.50 -40.34
C HIS A 240 12.70 21.16 -40.95
N VAL A 241 13.36 20.07 -40.56
CA VAL A 241 12.74 18.75 -40.76
C VAL A 241 11.59 18.66 -39.77
N LYS A 242 10.36 18.81 -40.26
CA LYS A 242 9.16 18.58 -39.44
C LYS A 242 9.07 17.09 -39.13
N LEU A 243 9.60 16.69 -37.98
CA LEU A 243 9.60 15.31 -37.49
C LEU A 243 8.17 14.72 -37.48
N THR A 244 7.16 15.58 -37.25
CA THR A 244 5.73 15.24 -37.28
C THR A 244 5.22 14.77 -38.65
N GLN A 245 5.94 15.07 -39.74
CA GLN A 245 5.56 14.71 -41.11
C GLN A 245 6.26 13.44 -41.61
N THR A 246 7.14 12.83 -40.82
CA THR A 246 7.81 11.59 -41.22
C THR A 246 6.91 10.37 -41.01
N LYS A 247 7.01 9.37 -41.91
CA LYS A 247 6.22 8.14 -41.83
C LYS A 247 6.50 7.30 -40.57
N ALA A 248 7.64 7.53 -39.89
CA ALA A 248 8.02 6.81 -38.67
C ALA A 248 7.47 7.46 -37.39
N TYR A 249 7.09 8.74 -37.42
CA TYR A 249 6.64 9.48 -36.25
C TYR A 249 5.43 8.84 -35.52
N PRO A 250 4.40 8.31 -36.21
CA PRO A 250 3.29 7.62 -35.55
C PRO A 250 3.73 6.38 -34.76
N VAL A 251 4.79 5.69 -35.20
CA VAL A 251 5.32 4.48 -34.54
C VAL A 251 5.98 4.84 -33.21
N TYR A 252 6.88 5.82 -33.22
CA TYR A 252 7.52 6.32 -31.99
C TYR A 252 6.50 6.90 -31.02
N ARG A 253 5.45 7.57 -31.51
CA ARG A 253 4.34 8.08 -30.71
C ARG A 253 3.55 6.95 -30.03
N GLY A 254 3.21 5.88 -30.75
CA GLY A 254 2.49 4.73 -30.19
C GLY A 254 3.31 4.00 -29.12
N VAL A 255 4.61 3.82 -29.36
CA VAL A 255 5.54 3.24 -28.40
C VAL A 255 5.68 4.11 -27.14
N ALA A 256 5.86 5.42 -27.31
CA ALA A 256 5.97 6.36 -26.19
C ALA A 256 4.73 6.32 -25.29
N LEU A 257 3.53 6.13 -25.87
CA LEU A 257 2.29 5.98 -25.11
C LEU A 257 2.30 4.74 -24.22
N LEU A 258 2.75 3.59 -24.75
CA LEU A 258 2.81 2.34 -23.99
C LEU A 258 3.80 2.45 -22.82
N LEU A 259 4.95 3.08 -23.05
CA LEU A 259 5.92 3.37 -22.00
C LEU A 259 5.33 4.31 -20.94
N PHE A 260 4.63 5.36 -21.36
CA PHE A 260 3.97 6.28 -20.45
C PHE A 260 2.92 5.58 -19.57
N PHE A 261 2.11 4.71 -20.15
CA PHE A 261 1.15 3.91 -19.39
C PHE A 261 1.86 2.99 -18.36
N HIS A 262 2.98 2.38 -18.73
CA HIS A 262 3.76 1.54 -17.83
C HIS A 262 4.38 2.32 -16.66
N TRP A 263 4.87 3.55 -16.91
CA TRP A 263 5.31 4.48 -15.85
C TRP A 263 4.17 4.86 -14.90
N LEU A 264 2.99 5.15 -15.44
CA LEU A 264 1.81 5.46 -14.63
C LEU A 264 1.37 4.27 -13.77
N TRP A 265 1.48 3.04 -14.29
CA TRP A 265 1.20 1.83 -13.52
C TRP A 265 2.15 1.70 -12.31
N GLY A 266 3.46 1.88 -12.50
CA GLY A 266 4.44 1.90 -11.41
C GLY A 266 4.15 3.00 -10.38
N LEU A 267 3.77 4.20 -10.84
CA LEU A 267 3.38 5.30 -9.96
C LEU A 267 2.12 5.00 -9.14
N THR A 268 1.16 4.30 -9.74
CA THR A 268 -0.08 3.86 -9.07
C THR A 268 0.26 2.90 -7.92
N GLN A 269 1.10 1.90 -8.17
CA GLN A 269 1.55 0.97 -7.12
C GLN A 269 2.33 1.67 -6.00
N PHE A 270 3.19 2.61 -6.36
CA PHE A 270 3.91 3.44 -5.38
C PHE A 270 2.96 4.29 -4.54
N ALA A 271 1.92 4.88 -5.13
CA ALA A 271 0.91 5.66 -4.43
C ALA A 271 0.12 4.79 -3.44
N TRP A 272 -0.29 3.59 -3.84
CA TRP A 272 -0.96 2.63 -2.96
C TRP A 272 -0.08 2.23 -1.76
N ARG A 273 1.20 1.94 -2.01
CA ARG A 273 2.15 1.60 -0.94
C ARG A 273 2.41 2.77 0.00
N SER A 274 2.57 3.98 -0.53
CA SER A 274 2.76 5.20 0.26
C SER A 274 1.54 5.52 1.14
N ALA A 275 0.34 5.21 0.64
CA ALA A 275 -0.91 5.29 1.38
C ALA A 275 -1.13 4.12 2.36
N ARG A 276 -0.19 3.17 2.46
CA ARG A 276 -0.27 1.94 3.26
C ARG A 276 -1.46 1.04 2.91
N ILE A 277 -1.93 1.09 1.67
CA ILE A 277 -2.95 0.19 1.14
C ILE A 277 -2.26 -1.12 0.73
N ASN A 278 -2.66 -2.24 1.32
CA ASN A 278 -2.17 -3.57 0.92
C ASN A 278 -2.87 -4.03 -0.36
N TYR A 279 -2.41 -3.52 -1.50
CA TYR A 279 -3.05 -3.79 -2.80
C TYR A 279 -2.89 -5.22 -3.28
N MET A 280 -1.80 -5.91 -2.90
CA MET A 280 -1.61 -7.33 -3.21
C MET A 280 -2.71 -8.18 -2.56
N PHE A 281 -3.03 -7.90 -1.29
CA PHE A 281 -4.12 -8.59 -0.59
C PHE A 281 -5.49 -8.32 -1.20
N ILE A 282 -5.80 -7.05 -1.49
CA ILE A 282 -7.12 -6.65 -2.01
C ILE A 282 -7.36 -7.19 -3.44
N CYS A 283 -6.32 -7.24 -4.28
CA CYS A 283 -6.41 -7.82 -5.62
C CYS A 283 -6.19 -9.34 -5.65
N GLU A 284 -6.06 -10.01 -4.49
CA GLU A 284 -5.75 -11.44 -4.35
C GLU A 284 -4.50 -11.88 -5.13
N LEU A 285 -3.52 -10.99 -5.24
CA LEU A 285 -2.25 -11.22 -5.93
C LEU A 285 -1.27 -11.92 -4.99
N ASP A 286 -0.62 -12.98 -5.48
CA ASP A 286 0.39 -13.71 -4.71
C ASP A 286 1.66 -12.84 -4.56
N PRO A 287 2.08 -12.50 -3.31
CA PRO A 287 3.24 -11.66 -3.06
C PRO A 287 4.57 -12.25 -3.57
N ARG A 288 4.64 -13.56 -3.80
CA ARG A 288 5.87 -14.24 -4.27
C ARG A 288 6.04 -14.17 -5.79
N THR A 289 4.95 -13.98 -6.53
CA THR A 289 4.95 -13.97 -8.00
C THR A 289 4.73 -12.59 -8.58
N THR A 290 4.13 -11.68 -7.82
CA THR A 290 3.77 -10.34 -8.28
C THR A 290 4.94 -9.38 -8.12
N ALA A 291 5.35 -8.76 -9.23
CA ALA A 291 6.40 -7.74 -9.24
C ALA A 291 6.01 -6.52 -8.38
N ASP A 292 6.90 -6.12 -7.47
CA ASP A 292 6.75 -4.91 -6.67
C ASP A 292 7.01 -3.65 -7.53
N TYR A 293 6.62 -2.48 -7.02
CA TYR A 293 6.74 -1.21 -7.77
C TYR A 293 8.18 -0.91 -8.23
N THR A 294 9.18 -1.40 -7.50
CA THR A 294 10.60 -1.27 -7.83
C THR A 294 10.96 -2.04 -9.11
N HIS A 295 10.42 -3.24 -9.29
CA HIS A 295 10.61 -4.03 -10.50
C HIS A 295 9.91 -3.39 -11.70
N VAL A 296 8.68 -2.90 -11.50
CA VAL A 296 7.94 -2.17 -12.55
C VAL A 296 8.69 -0.91 -12.99
N PHE A 297 9.24 -0.13 -12.06
CA PHE A 297 10.04 1.05 -12.42
C PHE A 297 11.36 0.70 -13.08
N ASN A 298 12.01 -0.39 -12.67
CA ASN A 298 13.23 -0.86 -13.31
C ASN A 298 12.95 -1.21 -14.79
N ASP A 299 11.92 -2.01 -15.05
CA ASP A 299 11.54 -2.45 -16.39
C ASP A 299 11.10 -1.26 -17.26
N ALA A 300 10.33 -0.32 -16.69
CA ALA A 300 9.96 0.92 -17.37
C ALA A 300 11.17 1.75 -17.78
N SER A 301 12.17 1.86 -16.90
CA SER A 301 13.38 2.63 -17.17
C SER A 301 14.27 1.98 -18.24
N ASP A 302 14.39 0.64 -18.24
CA ASP A 302 15.14 -0.10 -19.27
C ASP A 302 14.52 0.09 -20.65
N LEU A 303 13.21 -0.10 -20.76
CA LEU A 303 12.46 0.09 -22.00
C LEU A 303 12.53 1.55 -22.49
N THR A 304 12.50 2.52 -21.57
CA THR A 304 12.57 3.94 -21.89
C THR A 304 13.96 4.34 -22.40
N MET A 305 15.04 3.76 -21.85
CA MET A 305 16.40 3.99 -22.34
C MET A 305 16.58 3.45 -23.76
N VAL A 306 16.10 2.24 -24.05
CA VAL A 306 16.14 1.64 -25.40
C VAL A 306 15.34 2.49 -26.40
N PHE A 307 14.17 2.98 -25.99
CA PHE A 307 13.37 3.88 -26.80
C PHE A 307 14.11 5.17 -27.14
N TYR A 308 14.66 5.87 -26.14
CA TYR A 308 15.37 7.13 -26.40
C TYR A 308 16.63 6.91 -27.24
N ALA A 309 17.42 5.87 -26.99
CA ALA A 309 18.59 5.56 -27.79
C ALA A 309 18.22 5.31 -29.27
N ASN A 310 17.18 4.53 -29.53
CA ASN A 310 16.70 4.26 -30.89
C ASN A 310 16.12 5.52 -31.55
N PHE A 311 15.36 6.33 -30.80
CA PHE A 311 14.75 7.55 -31.32
C PHE A 311 15.77 8.64 -31.63
N LEU A 312 16.80 8.82 -30.79
CA LEU A 312 17.91 9.75 -31.04
C LEU A 312 18.72 9.34 -32.27
N LEU A 313 19.01 8.05 -32.46
CA LEU A 313 19.64 7.56 -33.68
C LEU A 313 18.80 7.87 -34.93
N TYR A 314 17.47 7.69 -34.84
CA TYR A 314 16.56 8.05 -35.92
C TYR A 314 16.59 9.54 -36.23
N VAL A 315 16.57 10.41 -35.20
CA VAL A 315 16.65 11.87 -35.37
C VAL A 315 17.98 12.27 -36.03
N GLN A 316 19.12 11.71 -35.61
CA GLN A 316 20.45 12.00 -36.16
C GLN A 316 20.63 11.59 -37.63
N ILE A 317 19.99 10.50 -38.05
CA ILE A 317 19.99 10.06 -39.46
C ILE A 317 19.09 10.96 -40.29
N VAL A 318 17.95 11.37 -39.74
CA VAL A 318 17.01 12.28 -40.42
C VAL A 318 17.57 13.69 -40.54
N SER A 319 18.35 14.16 -39.56
CA SER A 319 19.07 15.44 -39.62
C SER A 319 20.26 15.41 -40.58
N GLY A 320 20.68 14.23 -41.04
CA GLY A 320 21.76 14.04 -42.02
C GLY A 320 23.16 14.08 -41.41
N GLU A 321 23.27 14.04 -40.08
CA GLU A 321 24.56 13.99 -39.36
C GLU A 321 25.21 12.60 -39.41
N LEU A 322 24.39 11.54 -39.50
CA LEU A 322 24.84 10.16 -39.65
C LEU A 322 24.66 9.67 -41.10
N SER A 323 25.67 8.97 -41.64
CA SER A 323 25.62 8.38 -42.98
C SER A 323 24.63 7.21 -43.05
N ASP A 324 23.79 7.16 -44.10
CA ASP A 324 22.82 6.08 -44.39
C ASP A 324 23.47 4.71 -44.70
N SER A 325 24.80 4.57 -44.58
CA SER A 325 25.54 3.36 -44.98
C SER A 325 25.41 2.17 -44.02
N LEU A 326 25.04 2.41 -42.75
CA LEU A 326 24.95 1.35 -41.72
C LEU A 326 23.60 0.65 -41.69
N LEU A 327 22.49 1.37 -41.82
CA LEU A 327 21.12 0.84 -41.80
C LEU A 327 20.16 1.83 -42.46
N PRO A 328 19.26 1.38 -43.36
CA PRO A 328 18.30 2.30 -43.98
C PRO A 328 17.29 2.85 -42.96
N ARG A 329 16.88 4.12 -43.16
CA ARG A 329 16.04 4.92 -42.24
C ARG A 329 14.76 4.24 -41.73
N GLY A 330 14.19 3.31 -42.50
CA GLY A 330 12.97 2.58 -42.14
C GLY A 330 13.15 1.44 -41.13
N TYR A 331 14.38 0.93 -40.92
CA TYR A 331 14.62 -0.22 -40.06
C TYR A 331 14.67 0.14 -38.57
N TYR A 332 15.06 1.37 -38.21
CA TYR A 332 15.10 1.84 -36.82
C TYR A 332 13.75 1.73 -36.08
N PRO A 333 12.63 2.29 -36.62
CA PRO A 333 11.31 2.12 -36.00
C PRO A 333 10.82 0.67 -36.05
N LEU A 334 11.19 -0.10 -37.08
CA LEU A 334 10.82 -1.51 -37.21
C LEU A 334 11.49 -2.38 -36.13
N ILE A 335 12.79 -2.16 -35.87
CA ILE A 335 13.53 -2.85 -34.79
C ILE A 335 12.90 -2.56 -33.43
N LEU A 336 12.54 -1.30 -33.18
CA LEU A 336 11.87 -0.88 -31.94
C LEU A 336 10.50 -1.56 -31.78
N VAL A 337 9.70 -1.62 -32.84
CA VAL A 337 8.40 -2.31 -32.83
C VAL A 337 8.58 -3.80 -32.62
N VAL A 338 9.51 -4.46 -33.30
CA VAL A 338 9.78 -5.89 -33.10
C VAL A 338 10.24 -6.17 -31.67
N TYR A 339 11.15 -5.36 -31.12
CA TYR A 339 11.62 -5.47 -29.75
C TYR A 339 10.47 -5.35 -28.74
N ILE A 340 9.61 -4.36 -28.92
CA ILE A 340 8.46 -4.13 -28.04
C ILE A 340 7.39 -5.20 -28.24
N LEU A 341 7.15 -5.66 -29.47
CA LEU A 341 6.23 -6.76 -29.74
C LEU A 341 6.73 -8.05 -29.10
N VAL A 342 8.03 -8.34 -29.11
CA VAL A 342 8.61 -9.50 -28.41
C VAL A 342 8.38 -9.42 -26.89
N ILE A 343 8.43 -8.22 -26.29
CA ILE A 343 8.16 -7.99 -24.87
C ILE A 343 6.65 -8.01 -24.57
N LEU A 344 5.82 -7.52 -25.49
CA LEU A 344 4.36 -7.46 -25.37
C LEU A 344 3.64 -8.75 -25.77
N PHE A 345 4.27 -9.69 -26.50
CA PHE A 345 3.66 -10.95 -26.94
C PHE A 345 3.37 -11.96 -25.81
N GLY A 346 3.33 -11.50 -24.56
CA GLY A 346 2.68 -12.16 -23.43
C GLY A 346 1.25 -11.68 -23.12
N LEU A 347 0.71 -10.63 -23.77
CA LEU A 347 -0.61 -10.08 -23.42
C LEU A 347 -1.44 -9.75 -24.68
N PHE A 348 -2.17 -10.77 -25.11
CA PHE A 348 -3.39 -10.74 -25.93
C PHE A 348 -3.43 -9.88 -27.22
N HIS A 349 -3.47 -10.62 -28.31
CA HIS A 349 -3.92 -10.20 -29.64
C HIS A 349 -5.44 -9.96 -29.67
N SER A 350 -5.91 -8.95 -30.42
CA SER A 350 -7.25 -8.94 -31.01
C SER A 350 -7.33 -8.01 -32.22
N TYR A 351 -7.97 -8.52 -33.29
CA TYR A 351 -8.17 -7.92 -34.62
C TYR A 351 -9.22 -6.80 -34.63
N TYR A 352 -9.20 -5.88 -35.61
CA TYR A 352 -10.26 -5.71 -36.64
C TYR A 352 -9.96 -4.61 -37.70
N SER A 353 -10.62 -4.79 -38.85
CA SER A 353 -10.44 -4.23 -40.21
C SER A 353 -11.18 -2.90 -40.49
N PRO A 354 -10.79 -2.09 -41.50
CA PRO A 354 -11.57 -0.95 -41.98
C PRO A 354 -12.56 -1.32 -43.11
N LEU A 355 -13.81 -0.86 -43.01
CA LEU A 355 -14.77 -0.81 -44.12
C LEU A 355 -15.38 0.61 -44.24
N ALA A 356 -15.59 1.01 -45.49
CA ALA A 356 -15.99 2.35 -45.96
C ALA A 356 -17.42 2.79 -45.53
N PRO A 357 -17.80 4.07 -45.70
CA PRO A 357 -18.81 4.72 -44.88
C PRO A 357 -20.25 4.51 -45.37
N SER A 358 -21.20 4.50 -44.42
CA SER A 358 -22.61 4.84 -44.68
C SER A 358 -23.07 5.86 -43.63
N ASN A 359 -23.59 7.00 -44.10
CA ASN A 359 -23.74 8.24 -43.33
C ASN A 359 -24.91 8.26 -42.30
N SER A 360 -25.70 7.20 -42.18
CA SER A 360 -26.81 7.11 -41.19
C SER A 360 -26.46 6.26 -39.97
N LEU A 361 -25.67 5.20 -40.15
CA LEU A 361 -25.23 4.34 -39.04
C LEU A 361 -24.18 5.02 -38.15
N GLN A 362 -23.39 5.94 -38.69
CA GLN A 362 -22.37 6.66 -37.93
C GLN A 362 -22.97 7.61 -36.88
N VAL A 363 -24.09 8.27 -37.17
CA VAL A 363 -24.76 9.17 -36.21
C VAL A 363 -25.38 8.35 -35.07
N VAL A 364 -26.08 7.26 -35.40
CA VAL A 364 -26.62 6.33 -34.39
C VAL A 364 -25.49 5.71 -33.56
N TRP A 365 -24.37 5.35 -34.19
CA TRP A 365 -23.19 4.81 -33.52
C TRP A 365 -22.53 5.83 -32.59
N VAL A 366 -22.39 7.09 -33.00
CA VAL A 366 -21.87 8.18 -32.15
C VAL A 366 -22.82 8.43 -30.97
N CYS A 367 -24.14 8.45 -31.17
CA CYS A 367 -25.12 8.59 -30.09
C CYS A 367 -25.03 7.42 -29.08
N LEU A 368 -24.92 6.18 -29.56
CA LEU A 368 -24.74 5.00 -28.71
C LEU A 368 -23.41 5.03 -27.95
N PHE A 369 -22.34 5.53 -28.57
CA PHE A 369 -21.06 5.73 -27.90
C PHE A 369 -21.09 6.83 -26.85
N VAL A 370 -21.77 7.95 -27.10
CA VAL A 370 -22.00 9.01 -26.10
C VAL A 370 -22.79 8.46 -24.91
N CYS A 371 -23.86 7.71 -25.16
CA CYS A 371 -24.62 7.03 -24.10
C CYS A 371 -23.76 6.03 -23.32
N SER A 372 -22.92 5.26 -24.01
CA SER A 372 -21.96 4.34 -23.40
C SER A 372 -20.92 5.06 -22.55
N SER A 373 -20.38 6.19 -23.02
CA SER A 373 -19.42 7.02 -22.27
C SER A 373 -20.03 7.59 -20.99
N VAL A 374 -21.29 8.06 -21.04
CA VAL A 374 -22.00 8.55 -19.85
C VAL A 374 -22.29 7.40 -18.88
N TYR A 375 -22.72 6.24 -19.38
CA TYR A 375 -22.96 5.06 -18.55
C TYR A 375 -21.67 4.61 -17.84
N ASN A 376 -20.55 4.50 -18.58
CA ASN A 376 -19.26 4.13 -18.02
C ASN A 376 -18.78 5.15 -16.99
N TRP A 377 -18.90 6.46 -17.27
CA TRP A 377 -18.55 7.50 -16.30
C TRP A 377 -19.40 7.42 -15.02
N LEU A 378 -20.72 7.23 -15.15
CA LEU A 378 -21.61 7.04 -13.99
C LEU A 378 -21.23 5.80 -13.18
N TRP A 379 -20.91 4.69 -13.85
CA TRP A 379 -20.47 3.46 -13.21
C TRP A 379 -19.18 3.67 -12.42
N GLU A 380 -18.17 4.31 -13.04
CA GLU A 380 -16.89 4.60 -12.40
C GLU A 380 -17.06 5.47 -11.14
N VAL A 381 -17.87 6.54 -11.21
CA VAL A 381 -18.06 7.46 -10.08
C VAL A 381 -18.91 6.84 -8.97
N VAL A 382 -19.98 6.11 -9.32
CA VAL A 382 -20.95 5.61 -8.33
C VAL A 382 -20.56 4.25 -7.76
N MET A 383 -20.16 3.30 -8.60
CA MET A 383 -19.88 1.92 -8.19
C MET A 383 -18.44 1.77 -7.71
N ASP A 384 -17.49 2.18 -8.55
CA ASP A 384 -16.08 1.92 -8.33
C ASP A 384 -15.48 2.89 -7.31
N TRP A 385 -15.84 4.18 -7.35
CA TRP A 385 -15.37 5.16 -6.37
C TRP A 385 -16.30 5.29 -5.14
N GLY A 386 -17.54 4.79 -5.22
CA GLY A 386 -18.49 4.84 -4.12
C GLY A 386 -19.00 6.26 -3.79
N LEU A 387 -18.84 7.22 -4.70
CA LEU A 387 -19.24 8.62 -4.54
C LEU A 387 -20.70 8.83 -5.00
N LEU A 388 -21.18 10.08 -4.95
CA LEU A 388 -22.53 10.49 -5.35
C LEU A 388 -23.68 9.99 -4.44
N ARG A 389 -23.41 9.75 -3.16
CA ARG A 389 -24.46 9.42 -2.18
C ARG A 389 -25.16 10.70 -1.68
N PRO A 390 -26.48 10.88 -1.89
CA PRO A 390 -27.18 12.11 -1.48
C PRO A 390 -27.12 12.38 0.03
N LYS A 391 -26.95 11.31 0.83
CA LYS A 391 -26.86 11.35 2.29
C LYS A 391 -25.60 12.05 2.83
N TYR A 392 -24.52 12.12 2.04
CA TYR A 392 -23.22 12.66 2.47
C TYR A 392 -22.72 13.78 1.53
N GLN A 393 -23.62 14.68 1.11
CA GLN A 393 -23.30 15.78 0.18
C GLN A 393 -22.69 15.32 -1.16
N PHE A 394 -23.18 14.19 -1.72
CA PHE A 394 -22.67 13.56 -2.94
C PHE A 394 -21.24 12.98 -2.84
N LEU A 395 -20.72 12.81 -1.63
CA LEU A 395 -19.47 12.10 -1.33
C LEU A 395 -19.74 10.74 -0.65
N GLY A 396 -18.71 9.91 -0.47
CA GLY A 396 -18.79 8.60 0.18
C GLY A 396 -18.83 8.69 1.72
N ASP A 397 -19.00 7.54 2.38
CA ASP A 397 -19.12 7.45 3.84
C ASP A 397 -17.76 7.62 4.57
N GLY A 398 -16.64 7.44 3.85
CA GLY A 398 -15.26 7.60 4.32
C GLY A 398 -14.34 8.06 3.18
N HIS A 399 -13.23 8.72 3.52
CA HIS A 399 -12.27 9.27 2.55
C HIS A 399 -10.85 9.17 3.11
N MET A 400 -9.88 8.76 2.30
CA MET A 400 -8.48 8.67 2.68
C MET A 400 -7.76 10.01 2.52
N TYR A 401 -8.12 10.81 1.51
CA TYR A 401 -7.56 12.15 1.32
C TYR A 401 -8.25 13.15 2.25
N SER A 402 -7.46 13.85 3.08
CA SER A 402 -7.97 14.86 4.04
C SER A 402 -8.77 16.00 3.37
N ARG A 403 -8.52 16.26 2.08
CA ARG A 403 -9.11 17.36 1.31
C ARG A 403 -10.27 16.86 0.44
N ARG A 404 -11.50 17.19 0.83
CA ARG A 404 -12.74 16.80 0.11
C ARG A 404 -12.84 17.35 -1.32
N TRP A 405 -12.21 18.48 -1.63
CA TRP A 405 -12.27 19.09 -2.96
C TRP A 405 -11.63 18.22 -4.06
N VAL A 406 -10.67 17.36 -3.69
CA VAL A 406 -9.96 16.49 -4.64
C VAL A 406 -10.93 15.54 -5.34
N TYR A 407 -11.93 15.02 -4.61
CA TYR A 407 -12.96 14.13 -5.18
C TYR A 407 -13.89 14.86 -6.15
N TYR A 408 -14.28 16.10 -5.86
CA TYR A 408 -15.10 16.89 -6.80
C TYR A 408 -14.33 17.23 -8.08
N VAL A 409 -13.05 17.59 -7.95
CA VAL A 409 -12.18 17.81 -9.12
C VAL A 409 -12.02 16.51 -9.91
N ALA A 410 -11.82 15.37 -9.25
CA ALA A 410 -11.73 14.07 -9.92
C ALA A 410 -13.00 13.70 -10.69
N ILE A 411 -14.20 14.00 -10.15
CA ILE A 411 -15.48 13.78 -10.85
C ILE A 411 -15.54 14.60 -12.15
N VAL A 412 -15.20 15.89 -12.09
CA VAL A 412 -15.22 16.80 -13.25
C VAL A 412 -14.14 16.43 -14.26
N VAL A 413 -12.93 16.14 -13.80
CA VAL A 413 -11.82 15.72 -14.65
C VAL A 413 -12.14 14.39 -15.33
N ASN A 414 -12.73 13.42 -14.62
CA ASN A 414 -13.13 12.14 -15.22
C ASN A 414 -14.17 12.37 -16.33
N LEU A 415 -15.14 13.24 -16.11
CA LEU A 415 -16.16 13.57 -17.12
C LEU A 415 -15.50 14.15 -18.38
N VAL A 416 -14.63 15.14 -18.24
CA VAL A 416 -13.93 15.76 -19.39
C VAL A 416 -13.05 14.74 -20.12
N LEU A 417 -12.31 13.91 -19.39
CA LEU A 417 -11.45 12.88 -19.99
C LEU A 417 -12.27 11.77 -20.67
N SER A 418 -13.46 11.43 -20.16
CA SER A 418 -14.39 10.45 -20.76
C SER A 418 -14.93 10.88 -22.12
N PHE A 419 -14.90 12.18 -22.44
CA PHE A 419 -15.27 12.72 -23.76
C PHE A 419 -14.06 13.06 -24.63
N SER A 420 -12.83 12.76 -24.19
CA SER A 420 -11.60 13.05 -24.95
C SER A 420 -11.57 12.38 -26.33
N TRP A 421 -12.23 11.23 -26.47
CA TRP A 421 -12.37 10.52 -27.75
C TRP A 421 -13.17 11.30 -28.80
N THR A 422 -14.06 12.22 -28.38
CA THR A 422 -14.88 13.02 -29.31
C THR A 422 -14.03 13.97 -30.14
N LEU A 423 -12.83 14.34 -29.66
CA LEU A 423 -11.86 15.12 -30.41
C LEU A 423 -11.37 14.37 -31.66
N ALA A 424 -11.41 13.03 -31.67
CA ALA A 424 -11.06 12.24 -32.84
C ALA A 424 -12.14 12.22 -33.94
N LEU A 425 -13.36 12.72 -33.66
CA LEU A 425 -14.45 12.77 -34.64
C LEU A 425 -14.42 14.02 -35.53
N ILE A 426 -13.63 15.04 -35.17
CA ILE A 426 -13.60 16.32 -35.88
C ILE A 426 -12.74 16.17 -37.15
N PRO A 427 -13.31 16.40 -38.36
CA PRO A 427 -12.56 16.33 -39.61
C PRO A 427 -11.40 17.35 -39.61
N PRO A 428 -10.22 17.00 -40.15
CA PRO A 428 -9.08 17.93 -40.19
C PRO A 428 -9.32 19.15 -41.10
N ASP A 429 -10.38 19.12 -41.91
CA ASP A 429 -10.64 20.11 -42.96
C ASP A 429 -11.40 21.36 -42.45
N VAL A 430 -11.81 21.38 -41.18
CA VAL A 430 -12.52 22.53 -40.58
C VAL A 430 -11.56 23.61 -40.05
N GLY A 431 -10.87 24.29 -40.97
CA GLY A 431 -10.16 25.55 -40.70
C GLY A 431 -9.26 25.56 -39.45
N PHE A 432 -9.32 26.65 -38.66
CA PHE A 432 -8.52 26.83 -37.43
C PHE A 432 -8.68 25.69 -36.42
N PHE A 433 -9.87 25.12 -36.30
CA PHE A 433 -10.14 24.00 -35.39
C PHE A 433 -9.46 22.72 -35.86
N GLY A 434 -9.40 22.45 -37.16
CA GLY A 434 -8.67 21.30 -37.72
C GLY A 434 -7.16 21.37 -37.44
N THR A 435 -6.54 22.54 -37.63
CA THR A 435 -5.11 22.74 -37.31
C THR A 435 -4.82 22.65 -35.81
N LEU A 436 -5.63 23.30 -34.99
CA LEU A 436 -5.51 23.22 -33.52
C LEU A 436 -5.63 21.77 -33.04
N LEU A 437 -6.53 21.00 -33.64
CA LEU A 437 -6.80 19.63 -33.25
C LEU A 437 -5.68 18.66 -33.64
N LEU A 438 -5.02 18.89 -34.78
CA LEU A 438 -3.78 18.20 -35.13
C LEU A 438 -2.65 18.52 -34.13
N ASP A 439 -2.59 19.75 -33.61
CA ASP A 439 -1.60 20.15 -32.61
C ASP A 439 -1.89 19.58 -31.20
N VAL A 440 -3.17 19.41 -30.83
CA VAL A 440 -3.56 18.81 -29.53
C VAL A 440 -3.72 17.28 -29.56
N GLN A 441 -3.76 16.64 -30.74
CA GLN A 441 -3.83 15.18 -30.88
C GLN A 441 -2.79 14.36 -30.09
N PRO A 442 -1.54 14.83 -29.91
CA PRO A 442 -0.59 14.16 -29.03
C PRO A 442 -1.07 14.18 -27.56
N ILE A 443 -1.64 15.29 -27.11
CA ILE A 443 -2.17 15.48 -25.75
C ILE A 443 -3.38 14.57 -25.52
N THR A 444 -4.29 14.45 -26.50
CA THR A 444 -5.49 13.60 -26.38
C THR A 444 -5.18 12.13 -26.19
N LEU A 445 -4.02 11.67 -26.65
CA LEU A 445 -3.59 10.28 -26.50
C LEU A 445 -3.16 9.96 -25.06
N PHE A 446 -2.53 10.92 -24.36
CA PHE A 446 -2.12 10.77 -22.96
C PHE A 446 -3.29 10.87 -21.96
N MET A 447 -4.43 11.41 -22.40
CA MET A 447 -5.62 11.61 -21.56
C MET A 447 -6.24 10.29 -21.07
N GLU A 448 -6.31 9.25 -21.91
CA GLU A 448 -6.93 7.97 -21.52
C GLU A 448 -6.09 7.18 -20.50
N PRO A 449 -4.75 7.02 -20.65
CA PRO A 449 -3.90 6.49 -19.60
C PRO A 449 -4.05 7.20 -18.25
N MET A 450 -4.01 8.54 -18.26
CA MET A 450 -4.18 9.34 -17.04
C MET A 450 -5.53 9.11 -16.37
N ARG A 451 -6.61 9.01 -17.16
CA ARG A 451 -7.95 8.71 -16.66
C ARG A 451 -8.01 7.34 -15.98
N ARG A 452 -7.41 6.31 -16.58
CA ARG A 452 -7.38 4.95 -16.03
C ARG A 452 -6.54 4.85 -14.75
N THR A 453 -5.43 5.56 -14.67
CA THR A 453 -4.62 5.68 -13.45
C THR A 453 -5.37 6.38 -12.32
N MET A 454 -6.11 7.44 -12.63
CA MET A 454 -6.98 8.09 -11.64
C MET A 454 -8.09 7.14 -11.17
N TRP A 455 -8.71 6.41 -12.10
CA TRP A 455 -9.72 5.41 -11.77
C TRP A 455 -9.17 4.31 -10.86
N SER A 456 -8.01 3.74 -11.16
CA SER A 456 -7.41 2.66 -10.36
C SER A 456 -7.09 3.13 -8.95
N CYS A 457 -6.57 4.35 -8.77
CA CYS A 457 -6.32 4.92 -7.44
C CYS A 457 -7.59 5.02 -6.59
N LEU A 458 -8.65 5.59 -7.14
CA LEU A 458 -9.89 5.85 -6.40
C LEU A 458 -10.76 4.60 -6.21
N ALA A 459 -10.74 3.67 -7.18
CA ALA A 459 -11.39 2.37 -7.05
C ALA A 459 -10.74 1.56 -5.92
N MET A 460 -9.41 1.53 -5.89
CA MET A 460 -8.65 0.84 -4.87
C MET A 460 -8.88 1.43 -3.47
N GLU A 461 -8.97 2.76 -3.38
CA GLU A 461 -9.30 3.45 -2.14
C GLU A 461 -10.70 3.07 -1.63
N ASN A 462 -11.71 3.12 -2.50
CA ASN A 462 -13.08 2.74 -2.12
C ASN A 462 -13.15 1.26 -1.71
N GLU A 463 -12.45 0.36 -2.39
CA GLU A 463 -12.38 -1.04 -2.01
C GLU A 463 -11.66 -1.24 -0.67
N HIS A 464 -10.56 -0.52 -0.43
CA HIS A 464 -9.89 -0.51 0.86
C HIS A 464 -10.79 0.02 2.00
N LEU A 465 -11.54 1.10 1.75
CA LEU A 465 -12.49 1.66 2.71
C LEU A 465 -13.68 0.72 2.97
N ARG A 466 -14.18 0.03 1.94
CA ARG A 466 -15.22 -1.00 2.11
C ARG A 466 -14.71 -2.18 2.92
N ASN A 467 -13.49 -2.64 2.66
CA ASN A 467 -12.87 -3.74 3.40
C ASN A 467 -12.58 -3.37 4.87
N THR A 468 -12.23 -2.11 5.15
CA THR A 468 -12.00 -1.64 6.53
C THR A 468 -13.30 -1.31 7.29
N LEU A 469 -14.38 -0.94 6.59
CA LEU A 469 -15.67 -0.57 7.21
C LEU A 469 -16.73 -1.70 7.23
N GLY A 470 -16.59 -2.75 6.42
CA GLY A 470 -17.67 -3.69 6.09
C GLY A 470 -17.34 -5.19 6.21
N PHE A 471 -16.76 -5.64 7.33
CA PHE A 471 -16.46 -7.05 7.65
C PHE A 471 -15.09 -7.61 7.18
N ARG A 472 -14.03 -7.22 7.90
CA ARG A 472 -13.21 -8.21 8.62
C ARG A 472 -12.84 -7.62 9.97
N LYS A 473 -13.66 -7.91 10.98
CA LYS A 473 -13.37 -7.63 12.39
C LYS A 473 -12.39 -8.67 12.96
N GLU A 474 -11.47 -9.15 12.12
CA GLU A 474 -10.43 -10.07 12.49
C GLU A 474 -9.11 -9.49 12.00
N HIS A 475 -8.32 -9.01 12.95
CA HIS A 475 -6.93 -8.59 12.75
C HIS A 475 -5.99 -9.79 12.45
N PHE A 476 -6.56 -10.97 12.19
CA PHE A 476 -5.87 -12.24 11.99
C PHE A 476 -6.37 -12.88 10.69
N ILE A 477 -5.45 -13.38 9.88
CA ILE A 477 -5.76 -14.22 8.70
C ILE A 477 -5.85 -15.64 9.25
N PRO A 478 -7.04 -16.29 9.25
CA PRO A 478 -7.12 -17.67 9.71
C PRO A 478 -6.29 -18.57 8.79
N LEU A 479 -5.55 -19.49 9.38
CA LEU A 479 -4.94 -20.61 8.64
C LEU A 479 -6.04 -21.34 7.86
N HIS A 480 -5.69 -21.86 6.68
CA HIS A 480 -6.57 -22.38 5.63
C HIS A 480 -7.63 -23.45 6.01
N PHE A 481 -7.69 -23.88 7.27
CA PHE A 481 -8.63 -24.87 7.76
C PHE A 481 -9.85 -24.28 8.51
N ASP A 482 -9.84 -23.00 8.88
CA ASP A 482 -10.93 -22.37 9.62
C ASP A 482 -11.89 -21.57 8.73
N ARG A 483 -12.66 -22.25 7.87
CA ARG A 483 -13.84 -21.64 7.22
C ARG A 483 -15.13 -22.33 7.67
N PRO A 484 -16.01 -21.67 8.44
CA PRO A 484 -17.40 -22.10 8.55
C PRO A 484 -18.17 -21.77 7.25
N PRO A 485 -19.24 -22.50 6.92
CA PRO A 485 -20.03 -22.25 5.73
C PRO A 485 -20.70 -20.88 5.78
N SER A 486 -20.56 -20.10 4.71
CA SER A 486 -21.11 -18.74 4.60
C SER A 486 -22.64 -18.73 4.70
N PRO A 487 -23.28 -17.88 5.53
CA PRO A 487 -24.71 -17.63 5.42
C PRO A 487 -25.01 -16.91 4.09
N THR A 488 -26.11 -17.32 3.44
CA THR A 488 -26.56 -16.80 2.15
C THR A 488 -26.82 -15.29 2.22
N GLU A 489 -25.96 -14.53 1.54
CA GLU A 489 -26.03 -13.07 1.46
C GLU A 489 -27.23 -12.65 0.58
N ARG A 490 -28.25 -12.01 1.18
CA ARG A 490 -29.34 -11.38 0.40
C ARG A 490 -28.81 -10.07 -0.21
N LYS A 491 -28.55 -10.07 -1.52
CA LYS A 491 -28.20 -8.85 -2.28
C LYS A 491 -29.25 -7.75 -2.06
N PRO A 492 -28.87 -6.52 -1.68
CA PRO A 492 -29.84 -5.49 -1.35
C PRO A 492 -30.46 -4.87 -2.61
N THR A 493 -31.71 -4.45 -2.45
CA THR A 493 -32.70 -3.78 -3.31
C THR A 493 -32.21 -2.55 -4.12
N TYR A 494 -30.91 -2.25 -4.13
CA TYR A 494 -30.29 -1.07 -4.72
C TYR A 494 -30.08 -1.15 -6.23
N ALA A 495 -29.69 -2.33 -6.75
CA ALA A 495 -29.51 -2.54 -8.20
C ALA A 495 -30.83 -2.32 -8.98
N PHE A 496 -31.95 -2.74 -8.39
CA PHE A 496 -33.29 -2.52 -8.96
C PHE A 496 -33.67 -1.03 -8.98
N ARG A 497 -33.33 -0.27 -7.92
CA ARG A 497 -33.58 1.18 -7.87
C ARG A 497 -32.74 1.95 -8.89
N ILE A 498 -31.53 1.49 -9.18
CA ILE A 498 -30.66 2.08 -10.21
C ILE A 498 -31.16 1.76 -11.61
N ALA A 499 -31.59 0.51 -11.86
CA ALA A 499 -32.22 0.14 -13.13
C ALA A 499 -33.52 0.92 -13.39
N ALA A 500 -34.30 1.21 -12.34
CA ALA A 500 -35.50 2.03 -12.44
C ALA A 500 -35.18 3.52 -12.71
N LEU A 501 -34.15 4.07 -12.05
CA LEU A 501 -33.68 5.44 -12.28
C LEU A 501 -33.09 5.62 -13.68
N SER A 502 -32.31 4.66 -14.18
CA SER A 502 -31.75 4.70 -15.53
C SER A 502 -32.85 4.63 -16.59
N ALA A 503 -33.86 3.78 -16.40
CA ALA A 503 -35.04 3.71 -17.28
C ALA A 503 -35.85 5.01 -17.27
N ALA A 504 -36.06 5.63 -16.10
CA ALA A 504 -36.80 6.89 -15.99
C ALA A 504 -36.09 8.06 -16.70
N VAL A 505 -34.77 8.15 -16.56
CA VAL A 505 -33.95 9.15 -17.27
C VAL A 505 -33.96 8.90 -18.78
N LEU A 506 -33.97 7.65 -19.22
CA LEU A 506 -34.10 7.28 -20.64
C LEU A 506 -35.44 7.74 -21.22
N CYS A 507 -36.54 7.52 -20.50
CA CYS A 507 -37.86 7.97 -20.93
C CYS A 507 -37.97 9.50 -20.99
N LEU A 508 -37.40 10.22 -20.02
CA LEU A 508 -37.40 11.69 -20.00
C LEU A 508 -36.55 12.28 -21.14
N SER A 509 -35.41 11.66 -21.44
CA SER A 509 -34.53 12.06 -22.55
C SER A 509 -35.21 11.86 -23.90
N VAL A 510 -35.87 10.71 -24.11
CA VAL A 510 -36.61 10.41 -25.34
C VAL A 510 -37.82 11.34 -25.51
N ALA A 511 -38.53 11.65 -24.43
CA ALA A 511 -39.65 12.58 -24.46
C ALA A 511 -39.21 14.02 -24.81
N ALA A 512 -38.06 14.47 -24.28
CA ALA A 512 -37.51 15.79 -24.59
C ALA A 512 -37.09 15.95 -26.06
N ILE A 513 -36.65 14.87 -26.70
CA ILE A 513 -36.27 14.83 -28.13
C ILE A 513 -37.49 14.77 -29.05
N LEU A 514 -38.62 14.21 -28.60
CA LEU A 514 -39.84 14.13 -29.39
C LEU A 514 -40.74 15.38 -29.28
N LEU A 515 -40.52 16.20 -28.25
CA LEU A 515 -41.31 17.42 -27.97
C LEU A 515 -40.59 18.73 -28.33
N GLY A 516 -39.30 18.69 -28.68
CA GLY A 516 -38.54 19.80 -29.26
C GLY A 516 -38.19 19.52 -30.70
#